data_AF-A0A542H6P8-F1
#
_entry.id   AF-A0A542H6P8-F1
#
_cell.length_a   1.000
_cell.length_b   1.000
_cell.length_c   1.000
_cell.angle_alpha   90.00
_cell.angle_beta   90.00
_cell.angle_gamma   90.00
#
_symmetry.space_group_name_H-M   'P 1'
#
loop_
_entity.id
_entity.type
_entity.pdbx_description
1 polymer ?
#
loop_
_entity_poly.entity_id
_entity_poly.type
_entity_poly.pdbx_seq_one_letter_code
_entity_poly.pdbx_strand_id
1 'polypeptide(L)'
;MPPVTATLIWTLVVLVAIGLYLSWTAGRLDRLHARIDAARAALDAQLLRRASVAQELATSKVLDPAASIVLYEAAHAARQAEEEQREVAESDLSQALRAVFADARQLDVVREAPGGDTAARELTEAVRRVPMARRFHNDAVGAVRRLRQHRKVRWFRLAGHAPFPMAFEMDDEPPPALADRAA
;
A
#
# COMPACT_ATOMS: atom_id res chain seq x y z
N MET A 1 -4.86 19.28 61.16
CA MET A 1 -4.17 19.25 59.84
C MET A 1 -4.84 18.31 58.82
N PRO A 2 -6.15 18.45 58.52
CA PRO A 2 -6.84 17.62 57.50
C PRO A 2 -6.65 18.01 56.01
N PRO A 3 -6.19 19.22 55.59
CA PRO A 3 -6.16 19.53 54.15
C PRO A 3 -5.01 18.82 53.43
N VAL A 4 -3.88 18.55 54.11
CA VAL A 4 -2.66 18.02 53.48
C VAL A 4 -2.86 16.57 53.00
N THR A 5 -3.52 15.72 53.80
CA THR A 5 -3.82 14.34 53.43
C THR A 5 -4.79 14.27 52.25
N ALA A 6 -5.83 15.09 52.26
CA ALA A 6 -6.76 15.20 51.14
C ALA A 6 -6.05 15.66 49.86
N THR A 7 -5.15 16.65 49.94
CA THR A 7 -4.36 17.08 48.78
C THR A 7 -3.44 15.99 48.25
N LEU A 8 -2.78 15.22 49.13
CA LEU A 8 -1.90 14.12 48.72
C LEU A 8 -2.69 13.00 48.02
N ILE A 9 -3.87 12.64 48.55
CA ILE A 9 -4.75 11.64 47.95
C ILE A 9 -5.18 12.10 46.54
N TRP A 10 -5.67 13.33 46.40
CA TRP A 10 -6.07 13.86 45.09
C TRP A 10 -4.89 13.93 44.11
N THR A 11 -3.70 14.30 44.58
CA THR A 11 -2.48 14.34 43.76
C THR A 11 -2.13 12.94 43.26
N LEU A 12 -2.18 11.93 44.13
CA LEU A 12 -1.94 10.54 43.75
C LEU A 12 -2.99 10.03 42.75
N VAL A 13 -4.27 10.32 42.97
CA VAL A 13 -5.36 9.95 42.06
C VAL A 13 -5.13 10.55 40.67
N VAL A 14 -4.77 11.83 40.59
CA VAL A 14 -4.46 12.50 39.32
C VAL A 14 -3.26 11.85 38.64
N LEU A 15 -2.18 11.54 39.38
CA LEU A 15 -1.00 10.87 38.82
C LEU A 15 -1.34 9.48 38.25
N VAL A 16 -2.13 8.68 38.99
CA VAL A 16 -2.58 7.36 38.52
C VAL A 16 -3.45 7.49 37.28
N ALA A 17 -4.39 8.44 37.26
CA ALA A 17 -5.25 8.70 36.10
C ALA A 17 -4.44 9.10 34.86
N ILE A 18 -3.41 9.94 35.03
CA ILE A 18 -2.47 10.30 33.95
C ILE A 18 -1.71 9.06 33.47
N GLY A 19 -1.16 8.26 34.39
CA GLY A 19 -0.44 7.03 34.05
C GLY A 19 -1.27 6.07 33.20
N LEU A 20 -2.49 5.76 33.64
CA LEU A 20 -3.42 4.91 32.90
C LEU A 20 -3.77 5.48 31.52
N TYR A 21 -3.99 6.79 31.45
CA TYR A 21 -4.28 7.48 30.18
C TYR A 21 -3.11 7.38 29.19
N LEU A 22 -1.87 7.55 29.67
CA LEU A 22 -0.66 7.44 28.85
C LEU A 22 -0.45 6.00 28.37
N SER A 23 -0.61 5.00 29.25
CA SER A 23 -0.51 3.59 28.87
C SER A 23 -1.55 3.21 27.80
N TRP A 24 -2.79 3.67 27.94
CA TRP A 24 -3.83 3.44 26.93
C TRP A 24 -3.50 4.11 25.58
N THR A 25 -2.98 5.34 25.62
CA THR A 25 -2.62 6.08 24.41
C THR A 25 -1.42 5.45 23.69
N ALA A 26 -0.42 4.98 24.44
CA ALA A 26 0.73 4.27 23.90
C ALA A 26 0.29 2.97 23.20
N GLY A 27 -0.50 2.13 23.88
CA GLY A 27 -1.00 0.88 23.28
C GLY A 27 -1.89 1.11 22.05
N ARG A 28 -2.66 2.21 22.01
CA ARG A 28 -3.41 2.60 20.80
C ARG A 28 -2.49 2.97 19.64
N LEU A 29 -1.39 3.67 19.92
CA LEU A 29 -0.43 4.08 18.90
C LEU A 29 0.32 2.85 18.34
N ASP A 30 0.71 1.91 19.19
CA ASP A 30 1.40 0.67 18.79
C ASP A 30 0.53 -0.18 17.85
N ARG A 31 -0.76 -0.34 18.18
CA ARG A 31 -1.71 -1.04 17.31
C ARG A 31 -1.86 -0.39 15.93
N LEU A 32 -1.77 0.94 15.86
CA LEU A 32 -1.84 1.64 14.58
C LEU A 32 -0.56 1.50 13.78
N HIS A 33 0.62 1.50 14.41
CA HIS A 33 1.87 1.21 13.71
C HIS A 33 1.89 -0.22 13.16
N ALA A 34 1.51 -1.21 13.97
CA ALA A 34 1.40 -2.59 13.52
C ALA A 34 0.42 -2.74 12.34
N ARG A 35 -0.66 -1.92 12.31
CA ARG A 35 -1.60 -1.88 11.19
C ARG A 35 -0.97 -1.28 9.92
N ILE A 36 -0.13 -0.26 10.05
CA ILE A 36 0.62 0.30 8.90
C ILE A 36 1.56 -0.76 8.34
N ASP A 37 2.32 -1.44 9.21
CA ASP A 37 3.29 -2.45 8.78
C ASP A 37 2.60 -3.61 8.05
N ALA A 38 1.47 -4.09 8.59
CA ALA A 38 0.65 -5.10 7.95
C ALA A 38 0.07 -4.63 6.60
N ALA A 39 -0.39 -3.37 6.52
CA ALA A 39 -0.91 -2.80 5.29
C ALA A 39 0.19 -2.62 4.22
N ARG A 40 1.41 -2.25 4.65
CA ARG A 40 2.58 -2.14 3.77
C ARG A 40 2.97 -3.50 3.19
N ALA A 41 3.09 -4.52 4.04
CA ALA A 41 3.39 -5.88 3.59
C ALA A 41 2.32 -6.42 2.61
N ALA A 42 1.05 -6.11 2.84
CA ALA A 42 -0.03 -6.46 1.92
C ALA A 42 0.07 -5.74 0.58
N LEU A 43 0.42 -4.44 0.58
CA LEU A 43 0.68 -3.67 -0.64
C LEU A 43 1.86 -4.26 -1.42
N ASP A 44 2.99 -4.51 -0.76
CA ASP A 44 4.17 -5.11 -1.37
C ASP A 44 3.87 -6.45 -2.04
N ALA A 45 3.06 -7.29 -1.39
CA ALA A 45 2.66 -8.58 -1.94
C ALA A 45 1.81 -8.43 -3.22
N GLN A 46 0.92 -7.42 -3.29
CA GLN A 46 0.12 -7.17 -4.50
C GLN A 46 0.97 -6.59 -5.63
N LEU A 47 1.89 -5.68 -5.32
CA LEU A 47 2.82 -5.10 -6.29
C LEU A 47 3.72 -6.19 -6.91
N LEU A 48 4.32 -7.03 -6.07
CA LEU A 48 5.15 -8.16 -6.52
C LEU A 48 4.37 -9.16 -7.38
N ARG A 49 3.13 -9.48 -6.99
CA ARG A 49 2.25 -10.36 -7.78
C ARG A 49 1.93 -9.75 -9.15
N ARG A 50 1.66 -8.45 -9.21
CA ARG A 50 1.40 -7.77 -10.49
C ARG A 50 2.63 -7.78 -11.38
N ALA A 51 3.80 -7.46 -10.83
CA ALA A 51 5.06 -7.50 -11.57
C ALA A 51 5.39 -8.92 -12.07
N SER A 52 5.17 -9.96 -11.26
CA SER A 52 5.41 -11.35 -11.70
C SER A 52 4.49 -11.76 -12.85
N VAL A 53 3.19 -11.50 -12.73
CA VAL A 53 2.22 -11.85 -13.79
C VAL A 53 2.50 -11.05 -15.08
N ALA A 54 2.85 -9.77 -14.97
CA ALA A 54 3.24 -8.96 -16.12
C ALA A 54 4.50 -9.51 -16.80
N GLN A 55 5.51 -9.93 -16.03
CA GLN A 55 6.73 -10.52 -16.55
C GLN A 55 6.48 -11.88 -17.21
N GLU A 56 5.67 -12.74 -16.60
CA GLU A 56 5.27 -14.03 -17.17
C GLU A 56 4.58 -13.83 -18.52
N LEU A 57 3.64 -12.87 -18.59
CA LEU A 57 2.97 -12.55 -19.84
C LEU A 57 3.93 -12.02 -20.90
N ALA A 58 4.87 -11.15 -20.52
CA ALA A 58 5.89 -10.64 -21.44
C ALA A 58 6.79 -11.75 -22.02
N THR A 59 7.03 -12.81 -21.25
CA THR A 59 7.81 -13.98 -21.71
C THR A 59 7.00 -15.03 -22.48
N SER A 60 5.66 -14.94 -22.47
CA SER A 60 4.77 -15.94 -23.09
C SER A 60 4.79 -15.98 -24.62
N LYS A 61 5.42 -15.00 -25.28
CA LYS A 61 5.43 -14.80 -26.74
C LYS A 61 4.05 -14.57 -27.38
N VAL A 62 3.05 -14.23 -26.58
CA VAL A 62 1.69 -13.95 -27.06
C VAL A 62 1.52 -12.48 -27.48
N LEU A 63 2.28 -11.58 -26.85
CA LEU A 63 2.34 -10.17 -27.22
C LEU A 63 3.26 -9.97 -28.42
N ASP A 64 3.10 -8.86 -29.14
CA ASP A 64 4.07 -8.47 -30.14
C ASP A 64 5.46 -8.23 -29.51
N PRO A 65 6.56 -8.34 -30.28
CA PRO A 65 7.90 -8.24 -29.72
C PRO A 65 8.19 -6.91 -29.02
N ALA A 66 7.63 -5.79 -29.51
CA ALA A 66 7.87 -4.49 -28.91
C ALA A 66 7.14 -4.36 -27.57
N ALA A 67 5.85 -4.75 -27.52
CA ALA A 67 5.08 -4.78 -26.27
C ALA A 67 5.69 -5.73 -25.23
N SER A 68 6.21 -6.88 -25.68
CA SER A 68 6.87 -7.85 -24.79
C SER A 68 8.11 -7.25 -24.13
N ILE A 69 8.96 -6.56 -24.88
CA ILE A 69 10.17 -5.92 -24.34
C ILE A 69 9.79 -4.82 -23.35
N VAL A 70 8.90 -3.91 -23.74
CA VAL A 70 8.47 -2.78 -22.89
C VAL A 70 7.85 -3.28 -21.59
N LEU A 71 6.97 -4.28 -21.66
CA LEU A 71 6.32 -4.84 -20.47
C LEU A 71 7.32 -5.58 -19.58
N TYR A 72 8.25 -6.33 -20.17
CA TYR A 72 9.30 -7.04 -19.43
C TYR A 72 10.20 -6.08 -18.67
N GLU A 73 10.71 -5.03 -19.33
CA GLU A 73 11.61 -4.05 -18.73
C GLU A 73 10.93 -3.31 -17.57
N ALA A 74 9.69 -2.85 -17.77
CA ALA A 74 8.94 -2.15 -16.73
C ALA A 74 8.62 -3.07 -15.54
N ALA A 75 8.21 -4.32 -15.79
CA ALA A 75 7.94 -5.30 -14.73
C ALA A 75 9.22 -5.67 -13.96
N HIS A 76 10.34 -5.81 -14.67
CA HIS A 76 11.63 -6.08 -14.08
C HIS A 76 12.11 -4.91 -13.21
N ALA A 77 12.00 -3.68 -13.71
CA ALA A 77 12.36 -2.47 -12.97
C ALA A 77 11.52 -2.33 -11.69
N ALA A 78 10.20 -2.50 -11.77
CA ALA A 78 9.31 -2.46 -10.59
C ALA A 78 9.68 -3.51 -9.53
N ARG A 79 10.10 -4.71 -9.97
CA ARG A 79 10.50 -5.80 -9.06
C ARG A 79 11.86 -5.56 -8.38
N GLN A 80 12.78 -4.85 -9.04
CA GLN A 80 14.13 -4.58 -8.52
C GLN A 80 14.25 -3.22 -7.82
N ALA A 81 13.23 -2.36 -7.95
CA ALA A 81 13.28 -1.00 -7.41
C ALA A 81 13.43 -0.99 -5.88
N GLU A 82 14.39 -0.19 -5.42
CA GLU A 82 14.56 0.13 -4.02
C GLU A 82 13.42 1.04 -3.52
N GLU A 83 13.24 1.14 -2.21
CA GLU A 83 12.11 1.85 -1.59
C GLU A 83 11.94 3.29 -2.11
N GLU A 84 13.03 4.02 -2.32
CA GLU A 84 13.01 5.42 -2.80
C GLU A 84 12.53 5.54 -4.25
N GLN A 85 12.77 4.52 -5.08
CA GLN A 85 12.44 4.53 -6.51
C GLN A 85 11.19 3.69 -6.82
N ARG A 86 10.66 2.97 -5.82
CA ARG A 86 9.54 2.03 -5.95
C ARG A 86 8.30 2.69 -6.54
N GLU A 87 7.95 3.88 -6.08
CA GLU A 87 6.78 4.64 -6.55
C GLU A 87 6.85 4.96 -8.05
N VAL A 88 8.04 5.38 -8.51
CA VAL A 88 8.28 5.70 -9.93
C VAL A 88 8.25 4.43 -10.77
N ALA A 89 9.00 3.40 -10.37
CA ALA A 89 9.09 2.16 -11.14
C ALA A 89 7.73 1.45 -11.26
N GLU A 90 6.92 1.46 -10.21
CA GLU A 90 5.57 0.90 -10.28
C GLU A 90 4.66 1.76 -11.18
N SER A 91 4.78 3.10 -11.12
CA SER A 91 4.05 4.00 -12.03
C SER A 91 4.40 3.73 -13.49
N ASP A 92 5.68 3.49 -13.81
CA ASP A 92 6.14 3.13 -15.14
C ASP A 92 5.56 1.79 -15.60
N LEU A 93 5.46 0.79 -14.70
CA LEU A 93 4.75 -0.46 -14.99
C LEU A 93 3.26 -0.25 -15.28
N SER A 94 2.57 0.62 -14.54
CA SER A 94 1.18 0.96 -14.84
C SER A 94 1.04 1.61 -16.22
N GLN A 95 1.94 2.53 -16.57
CA GLN A 95 1.95 3.18 -17.88
C GLN A 95 2.24 2.18 -19.02
N ALA A 96 3.19 1.28 -18.83
CA ALA A 96 3.50 0.21 -19.77
C ALA A 96 2.29 -0.71 -19.98
N LEU A 97 1.63 -1.14 -18.90
CA LEU A 97 0.40 -1.93 -18.96
C LEU A 97 -0.71 -1.17 -19.72
N ARG A 98 -0.85 0.14 -19.49
CA ARG A 98 -1.85 0.96 -20.18
C ARG A 98 -1.56 1.09 -21.67
N ALA A 99 -0.29 1.23 -22.05
CA ALA A 99 0.12 1.28 -23.44
C ALA A 99 -0.10 -0.06 -24.16
N VAL A 100 0.30 -1.17 -23.54
CA VAL A 100 0.16 -2.53 -24.09
C VAL A 100 -1.31 -2.96 -24.19
N PHE A 101 -2.14 -2.56 -23.24
CA PHE A 101 -3.56 -2.90 -23.19
C PHE A 101 -4.48 -1.71 -23.49
N ALA A 102 -4.02 -0.78 -24.32
CA ALA A 102 -4.83 0.33 -24.80
C ALA A 102 -5.96 -0.19 -25.72
N ASP A 103 -5.69 -1.22 -26.52
CA ASP A 103 -6.67 -1.89 -27.38
C ASP A 103 -7.17 -3.19 -26.76
N ALA A 104 -8.49 -3.33 -26.59
CA ALA A 104 -9.11 -4.54 -26.06
C ALA A 104 -8.81 -5.80 -26.90
N ARG A 105 -8.53 -5.65 -28.21
CA ARG A 105 -8.16 -6.76 -29.10
C ARG A 105 -6.87 -7.45 -28.66
N GLN A 106 -5.94 -6.71 -28.06
CA GLN A 106 -4.69 -7.27 -27.57
C GLN A 106 -4.92 -8.22 -26.39
N LEU A 107 -5.87 -7.90 -25.52
CA LEU A 107 -6.28 -8.80 -24.44
C LEU A 107 -7.00 -10.05 -24.96
N ASP A 108 -7.78 -9.92 -26.05
CA ASP A 108 -8.47 -11.05 -26.66
C ASP A 108 -7.48 -12.04 -27.29
N VAL A 109 -6.44 -11.54 -27.98
CA VAL A 109 -5.31 -12.37 -28.47
C VAL A 109 -4.62 -13.10 -27.33
N VAL A 110 -4.42 -12.43 -26.19
CA VAL A 110 -3.85 -13.07 -25.00
C VAL A 110 -4.72 -14.24 -24.52
N ARG A 111 -6.05 -14.07 -24.49
CA ARG A 111 -6.98 -15.13 -24.03
C ARG A 111 -7.04 -16.34 -24.96
N GLU A 112 -6.90 -16.12 -26.26
CA GLU A 112 -6.94 -17.18 -27.28
C GLU A 112 -5.71 -18.11 -27.23
N ALA A 113 -4.59 -17.64 -26.66
CA ALA A 113 -3.40 -18.45 -26.50
C ALA A 113 -3.58 -19.59 -25.47
N PRO A 114 -2.86 -20.71 -25.60
CA PRO A 114 -2.91 -21.80 -24.62
C PRO A 114 -2.56 -21.32 -23.19
N GLY A 115 -3.51 -21.46 -22.26
CA GLY A 115 -3.35 -20.98 -20.88
C GLY A 115 -3.51 -19.46 -20.70
N GLY A 116 -3.77 -18.73 -21.78
CA GLY A 116 -3.85 -17.28 -21.81
C GLY A 116 -5.08 -16.69 -21.13
N ASP A 117 -6.22 -17.39 -21.12
CA ASP A 117 -7.39 -16.93 -20.36
C ASP A 117 -7.13 -16.88 -18.85
N THR A 118 -6.38 -17.86 -18.31
CA THR A 118 -5.95 -17.83 -16.90
C THR A 118 -5.01 -16.65 -16.65
N ALA A 119 -4.00 -16.46 -17.50
CA ALA A 119 -3.05 -15.34 -17.39
C ALA A 119 -3.75 -13.97 -17.48
N ALA A 120 -4.72 -13.81 -18.38
CA ALA A 120 -5.51 -12.59 -18.52
C ALA A 120 -6.34 -12.29 -17.26
N ARG A 121 -6.96 -13.32 -16.64
CA ARG A 121 -7.70 -13.18 -15.39
C ARG A 121 -6.79 -12.80 -14.24
N GLU A 122 -5.66 -13.49 -14.09
CA GLU A 122 -4.68 -13.20 -13.04
C GLU A 122 -4.12 -11.79 -13.17
N LEU A 123 -3.83 -11.34 -14.39
CA LEU A 123 -3.38 -9.96 -14.64
C LEU A 123 -4.46 -8.95 -14.28
N THR A 124 -5.70 -9.20 -14.71
CA THR A 124 -6.85 -8.32 -14.39
C THR A 124 -7.03 -8.20 -12.88
N GLU A 125 -6.95 -9.31 -12.17
CA GLU A 125 -7.08 -9.35 -10.71
C GLU A 125 -5.92 -8.60 -10.03
N ALA A 126 -4.68 -8.84 -10.45
CA ALA A 126 -3.50 -8.18 -9.89
C ALA A 126 -3.55 -6.66 -10.09
N VAL A 127 -3.93 -6.19 -11.28
CA VAL A 127 -4.08 -4.76 -11.58
C VAL A 127 -5.18 -4.12 -10.73
N ARG A 128 -6.31 -4.81 -10.52
CA ARG A 128 -7.44 -4.28 -9.73
C ARG A 128 -7.17 -4.24 -8.22
N ARG A 129 -6.35 -5.16 -7.69
CA ARG A 129 -6.08 -5.24 -6.24
C ARG A 129 -5.10 -4.16 -5.76
N VAL A 130 -4.20 -3.67 -6.61
CA VAL A 130 -3.19 -2.66 -6.23
C VAL A 130 -3.80 -1.35 -5.70
N PRO A 131 -4.75 -0.69 -6.40
CA PRO A 131 -5.40 0.51 -5.90
C PRO A 131 -6.05 0.33 -4.52
N MET A 132 -6.65 -0.84 -4.27
CA MET A 132 -7.29 -1.15 -3.00
C MET A 132 -6.26 -1.27 -1.87
N ALA A 133 -5.16 -2.00 -2.12
CA ALA A 133 -4.09 -2.16 -1.14
C ALA A 133 -3.41 -0.81 -0.81
N ARG A 134 -3.17 0.01 -1.83
CA ARG A 134 -2.60 1.36 -1.67
C ARG A 134 -3.50 2.26 -0.82
N ARG A 135 -4.82 2.27 -1.10
CA ARG A 135 -5.81 3.01 -0.29
C ARG A 135 -5.80 2.55 1.17
N PHE A 136 -5.79 1.24 1.41
CA PHE A 136 -5.76 0.70 2.78
C PHE A 136 -4.49 1.10 3.54
N HIS A 137 -3.33 1.09 2.88
CA HIS A 137 -2.08 1.59 3.44
C HIS A 137 -2.15 3.09 3.75
N ASN A 138 -2.60 3.91 2.79
CA ASN A 138 -2.71 5.36 2.95
C ASN A 138 -3.72 5.76 4.03
N ASP A 139 -4.80 5.01 4.19
CA ASP A 139 -5.77 5.20 5.29
C ASP A 139 -5.15 4.90 6.65
N ALA A 140 -4.33 3.84 6.75
CA ALA A 140 -3.61 3.51 7.97
C ALA A 140 -2.58 4.60 8.34
N VAL A 141 -1.83 5.09 7.35
CA VAL A 141 -0.92 6.24 7.48
C VAL A 141 -1.67 7.48 7.96
N GLY A 142 -2.81 7.79 7.32
CA GLY A 142 -3.67 8.91 7.71
C GLY A 142 -4.19 8.81 9.14
N ALA A 143 -4.55 7.61 9.59
CA ALA A 143 -5.00 7.36 10.97
C ALA A 143 -3.89 7.65 12.00
N VAL A 144 -2.65 7.23 11.73
CA VAL A 144 -1.50 7.55 12.60
C VAL A 144 -1.19 9.05 12.57
N ARG A 145 -1.19 9.68 11.38
CA ARG A 145 -0.94 11.12 11.25
C ARG A 145 -1.94 11.94 12.09
N ARG A 146 -3.24 11.64 11.99
CA ARG A 146 -4.29 12.30 12.80
C ARG A 146 -4.07 12.10 14.29
N LEU A 147 -3.66 10.90 14.73
CA LEU A 147 -3.38 10.65 16.14
C LEU A 147 -2.15 11.40 16.63
N ARG A 148 -1.06 11.41 15.85
CA ARG A 148 0.20 12.14 16.19
C ARG A 148 0.00 13.67 16.25
N GLN A 149 -0.98 14.21 15.54
CA GLN A 149 -1.33 15.64 15.59
C GLN A 149 -2.04 16.06 16.89
N HIS A 150 -2.61 15.13 17.67
CA HIS A 150 -3.24 15.50 18.93
C HIS A 150 -2.23 16.11 19.92
N ARG A 151 -2.53 17.30 20.44
CA ARG A 151 -1.66 18.06 21.36
C ARG A 151 -1.15 17.22 22.54
N LYS A 152 -1.98 16.31 23.06
CA LYS A 152 -1.64 15.41 24.16
C LYS A 152 -0.51 14.45 23.78
N VAL A 153 -0.57 13.81 22.61
CA VAL A 153 0.47 12.89 22.10
C VAL A 153 1.80 13.63 21.92
N ARG A 154 1.74 14.87 21.42
CA ARG A 154 2.91 15.73 21.23
C ARG A 154 3.53 16.18 22.54
N TRP A 155 2.72 16.59 23.52
CA TRP A 155 3.18 17.04 24.83
C TRP A 155 3.87 15.92 25.61
N PHE A 156 3.32 14.70 25.55
CA PHE A 156 3.89 13.54 26.24
C PHE A 156 4.95 12.79 25.42
N ARG A 157 5.34 13.29 24.23
CA ARG A 157 6.31 12.65 23.31
C ARG A 157 6.06 11.14 23.10
N LEU A 158 4.78 10.75 23.11
CA LEU A 158 4.37 9.34 23.07
C LEU A 158 4.70 8.65 21.73
N ALA A 159 4.92 9.43 20.66
CA ALA A 159 5.35 8.92 19.37
C ALA A 159 6.86 8.57 19.30
N GLY A 160 7.64 8.94 20.31
CA GLY A 160 9.08 8.67 20.36
C GLY A 160 9.83 9.23 19.14
N HIS A 161 10.77 8.43 18.63
CA HIS A 161 11.61 8.71 17.46
C HIS A 161 11.15 8.00 16.18
N ALA A 162 9.97 7.36 16.19
CA ALA A 162 9.50 6.63 15.02
C ALA A 162 9.31 7.59 13.84
N PRO A 163 9.83 7.27 12.64
CA PRO A 163 9.78 8.15 11.47
C PRO A 163 8.33 8.54 11.14
N PHE A 164 8.17 9.69 10.49
CA PHE A 164 6.85 10.15 10.11
C PHE A 164 6.29 9.24 9.01
N PRO A 165 5.10 8.65 9.17
CA PRO A 165 4.57 7.71 8.18
C PRO A 165 4.28 8.45 6.87
N MET A 166 4.80 7.94 5.77
CA MET A 166 4.60 8.47 4.41
C MET A 166 3.55 7.65 3.68
N ALA A 167 2.72 8.33 2.88
CA ALA A 167 1.75 7.65 2.03
C ALA A 167 2.48 7.15 0.78
N PHE A 168 1.94 6.08 0.16
CA PHE A 168 2.44 5.56 -1.10
C PHE A 168 1.68 6.20 -2.27
N GLU A 169 2.40 6.87 -3.15
CA GLU A 169 1.86 7.56 -4.32
C GLU A 169 2.39 6.96 -5.62
N MET A 170 1.47 6.59 -6.50
CA MET A 170 1.79 5.86 -7.73
C MET A 170 0.60 6.02 -8.70
N ASP A 171 0.89 6.09 -10.00
CA ASP A 171 -0.13 5.93 -11.04
C ASP A 171 -0.71 4.52 -10.99
N ASP A 172 -1.98 4.39 -10.62
CA ASP A 172 -2.69 3.11 -10.53
C ASP A 172 -3.94 3.06 -11.43
N GLU A 173 -4.01 3.92 -12.45
CA GLU A 173 -5.12 3.91 -13.40
C GLU A 173 -5.09 2.62 -14.26
N PRO A 174 -6.15 1.79 -14.19
CA PRO A 174 -6.18 0.51 -14.88
C PRO A 174 -6.25 0.72 -16.40
N PRO A 175 -5.63 -0.16 -17.20
CA PRO A 175 -5.80 -0.15 -18.65
C PRO A 175 -7.28 -0.34 -19.03
N PRO A 176 -7.78 0.35 -20.08
CA PRO A 176 -9.20 0.31 -20.46
C PRO A 176 -9.67 -1.12 -20.76
N ALA A 177 -8.83 -1.94 -21.41
CA ALA A 177 -9.15 -3.34 -21.69
C ALA A 177 -9.37 -4.20 -20.42
N LEU A 178 -8.76 -3.82 -19.30
CA LEU A 178 -8.89 -4.50 -18.00
C LEU A 178 -9.97 -3.86 -17.10
N ALA A 179 -10.43 -2.65 -17.45
CA ALA A 179 -11.43 -1.88 -16.71
C ALA A 179 -12.88 -2.30 -17.02
N ASP A 180 -13.22 -2.54 -18.29
CA ASP A 180 -14.61 -2.63 -18.76
C ASP A 180 -15.28 -4.02 -18.67
N ARG A 181 -14.54 -5.14 -18.62
CA ARG A 181 -15.15 -6.49 -18.65
C ARG A 181 -15.43 -7.08 -17.26
N ALA A 182 -16.17 -6.32 -16.44
CA ALA A 182 -16.67 -6.75 -15.13
C ALA A 182 -18.21 -6.80 -15.05
N ALA A 183 -18.89 -6.95 -16.19
CA ALA A 183 -20.32 -7.25 -16.25
C ALA A 183 -20.53 -8.67 -16.81
#